data_AF-X1AEM3-F1
#
_entry.id   AF-X1AEM3-F1
#
_cell.length_a   1.000
_cell.length_b   1.000
_cell.length_c   1.000
_cell.angle_alpha   90.00
_cell.angle_beta   90.00
_cell.angle_gamma   90.00
#
_symmetry.space_group_name_H-M   'P 1'
#
loop_
_entity.id
_entity.type
_entity.pdbx_description
1 polymer ?
#
loop_
_entity_poly.entity_id
_entity_poly.type
_entity_poly.pdbx_seq_one_letter_code
_entity_poly.pdbx_strand_id
1 'polypeptide(L)'
;ELAKLSEWGVAGVKVDFFQSDKPEIIKLMWDVLSDAADNQIMVNLHGCAVPRGWQRTWPHLMSVEGVRGGEQYAFAPEFPETAIWHNTILPYTRNVIGPMDYTPVTISDQLYPHLTSTAHEIALGLLYESGVQHYADSIEAYRSLPDRAIGLLKRAPAAWDETRHVDGFPGSHSVIARRNGAAWYVAGIAGPEVVEVEFDPWWLEEERSGMLVRDGDSGALDITDVTVAPGTLTRMTIPERGGFVLELR
;
A
#
# COMPACT_ATOMS: atom_id res chain seq x y z
N GLU A 1 -0.40 15.89 -26.89
CA GLU A 1 -1.42 15.24 -26.03
C GLU A 1 -1.45 15.82 -24.62
N LEU A 2 -0.34 15.81 -23.87
CA LEU A 2 -0.29 16.29 -22.49
C LEU A 2 -0.78 17.75 -22.32
N ALA A 3 -0.45 18.65 -23.25
CA ALA A 3 -1.00 20.02 -23.25
C ALA A 3 -2.53 20.05 -23.30
N LYS A 4 -3.13 19.22 -24.17
CA LYS A 4 -4.58 19.11 -24.32
C LYS A 4 -5.24 18.50 -23.07
N LEU A 5 -4.60 17.50 -22.46
CA LEU A 5 -5.07 16.93 -21.19
C LEU A 5 -5.03 17.96 -20.06
N SER A 6 -3.97 18.77 -20.00
CA SER A 6 -3.83 19.87 -19.04
C SER A 6 -4.91 20.95 -19.24
N GLU A 7 -5.17 21.36 -20.49
CA GLU A 7 -6.27 22.27 -20.84
C GLU A 7 -7.65 21.74 -20.43
N TRP A 8 -7.84 20.42 -20.43
CA TRP A 8 -9.06 19.76 -19.96
C TRP A 8 -9.13 19.61 -18.43
N GLY A 9 -8.08 19.98 -17.70
CA GLY A 9 -8.00 19.87 -16.24
C GLY A 9 -7.63 18.47 -15.74
N VAL A 10 -7.07 17.60 -16.57
CA VAL A 10 -6.56 16.29 -16.14
C VAL A 10 -5.30 16.50 -15.30
N ALA A 11 -5.34 16.02 -14.06
CA ALA A 11 -4.26 16.22 -13.10
C ALA A 11 -3.12 15.18 -13.20
N GLY A 12 -3.38 14.02 -13.81
CA GLY A 12 -2.39 12.95 -13.90
C GLY A 12 -2.71 11.90 -14.96
N VAL A 13 -1.68 11.16 -15.37
CA VAL A 13 -1.75 10.07 -16.35
C VAL A 13 -1.11 8.80 -15.81
N LYS A 14 -1.69 7.65 -16.18
CA LYS A 14 -1.10 6.33 -16.00
C LYS A 14 -0.65 5.81 -17.37
N VAL A 15 0.66 5.69 -17.57
CA VAL A 15 1.27 5.33 -18.87
C VAL A 15 1.85 3.92 -18.77
N ASP A 16 1.55 3.07 -19.75
CA ASP A 16 1.78 1.63 -19.67
C ASP A 16 2.61 1.09 -20.85
N PHE A 17 3.09 -0.14 -20.73
CA PHE A 17 3.69 -0.98 -21.77
C PHE A 17 5.03 -0.48 -22.35
N PHE A 18 6.01 -0.23 -21.49
CA PHE A 18 7.39 0.05 -21.90
C PHE A 18 8.18 -1.23 -22.25
N GLN A 19 7.89 -2.35 -21.56
CA GLN A 19 8.34 -3.72 -21.89
C GLN A 19 9.85 -3.93 -22.11
N SER A 20 10.72 -3.00 -21.65
CA SER A 20 12.16 -3.13 -21.78
C SER A 20 12.94 -2.22 -20.81
N ASP A 21 14.11 -2.70 -20.39
CA ASP A 21 15.10 -1.95 -19.61
C ASP A 21 16.23 -1.37 -20.49
N LYS A 22 16.09 -1.45 -21.82
CA LYS A 22 17.10 -0.91 -22.73
C LYS A 22 17.19 0.62 -22.64
N PRO A 23 18.38 1.22 -22.87
CA PRO A 23 18.60 2.65 -22.71
C PRO A 23 17.58 3.54 -23.46
N GLU A 24 17.15 3.15 -24.65
CA GLU A 24 16.16 3.86 -25.45
C GLU A 24 14.77 3.90 -24.80
N ILE A 25 14.37 2.84 -24.11
CA ILE A 25 13.08 2.79 -23.40
C ILE A 25 13.16 3.52 -22.06
N ILE A 26 14.31 3.45 -21.37
CA ILE A 26 14.55 4.31 -20.20
C ILE A 26 14.49 5.78 -20.59
N LYS A 27 15.09 6.15 -21.73
CA LYS A 27 15.00 7.50 -22.26
C LYS A 27 13.55 7.89 -22.58
N LEU A 28 12.77 7.01 -23.19
CA LEU A 28 11.35 7.27 -23.45
C LEU A 28 10.58 7.57 -22.15
N MET A 29 10.80 6.81 -21.07
CA MET A 29 10.18 7.09 -19.77
C MET A 29 10.56 8.49 -19.25
N TRP A 30 11.83 8.89 -19.37
CA TRP A 30 12.25 10.23 -18.97
C TRP A 30 11.71 11.34 -19.86
N ASP A 31 11.57 11.10 -21.15
CA ASP A 31 10.98 12.06 -22.08
C ASP A 31 9.49 12.28 -21.73
N VAL A 32 8.74 11.21 -21.40
CA VAL A 32 7.36 11.31 -20.86
C VAL A 32 7.32 12.15 -19.57
N LEU A 33 8.26 11.93 -18.65
CA LEU A 33 8.32 12.71 -17.41
C LEU A 33 8.66 14.18 -17.69
N SER A 34 9.58 14.47 -18.60
CA SER A 34 9.92 15.84 -18.99
C SER A 34 8.71 16.56 -19.58
N ASP A 35 8.04 15.95 -20.57
CA ASP A 35 6.87 16.55 -21.20
C ASP A 35 5.71 16.72 -20.20
N ALA A 36 5.53 15.78 -19.27
CA ALA A 36 4.50 15.89 -18.23
C ALA A 36 4.78 17.05 -17.24
N ALA A 37 6.06 17.29 -16.92
CA ALA A 37 6.46 18.42 -16.08
C ALA A 37 6.10 19.76 -16.74
N ASP A 38 6.41 19.92 -18.03
CA ASP A 38 6.09 21.13 -18.81
C ASP A 38 4.59 21.42 -18.87
N ASN A 39 3.75 20.39 -18.70
CA ASN A 39 2.30 20.49 -18.76
C ASN A 39 1.61 20.36 -17.38
N GLN A 40 2.39 20.34 -16.29
CA GLN A 40 1.90 20.22 -14.91
C GLN A 40 1.02 18.98 -14.67
N ILE A 41 1.37 17.85 -15.29
CA ILE A 41 0.66 16.58 -15.18
C ILE A 41 1.45 15.60 -14.29
N MET A 42 0.80 15.00 -13.31
CA MET A 42 1.37 13.90 -12.52
C MET A 42 1.45 12.60 -13.33
N VAL A 43 2.43 11.75 -13.04
CA VAL A 43 2.68 10.52 -13.80
C VAL A 43 2.72 9.31 -12.88
N ASN A 44 2.06 8.24 -13.31
CA ASN A 44 2.19 6.88 -12.81
C ASN A 44 2.63 5.98 -13.98
N LEU A 45 3.69 5.18 -13.80
CA LEU A 45 4.24 4.32 -14.86
C LEU A 45 3.92 2.84 -14.59
N HIS A 46 3.34 2.14 -15.55
CA HIS A 46 3.03 0.70 -15.53
C HIS A 46 3.75 -0.04 -16.66
N GLY A 47 3.84 -1.37 -16.55
CA GLY A 47 4.49 -2.19 -17.59
C GLY A 47 5.93 -1.76 -17.88
N CYS A 48 6.64 -1.29 -16.85
CA CYS A 48 7.86 -0.50 -16.94
C CYS A 48 8.99 -1.05 -16.05
N ALA A 49 10.17 -0.44 -16.18
CA ALA A 49 11.28 -0.71 -15.28
C ALA A 49 10.95 -0.28 -13.84
N VAL A 50 11.59 -0.92 -12.86
CA VAL A 50 11.52 -0.50 -11.45
C VAL A 50 12.09 0.93 -11.27
N PRO A 51 11.57 1.71 -10.30
CA PRO A 51 12.10 3.04 -10.03
C PRO A 51 13.55 2.98 -9.54
N ARG A 52 14.35 3.95 -9.94
CA ARG A 52 15.78 4.07 -9.55
C ARG A 52 16.06 5.42 -8.87
N GLY A 53 15.17 5.81 -7.95
CA GLY A 53 15.20 7.12 -7.30
C GLY A 53 14.73 8.29 -8.18
N TRP A 54 14.08 8.01 -9.30
CA TRP A 54 13.64 9.01 -10.27
C TRP A 54 12.67 10.05 -9.69
N GLN A 55 11.87 9.68 -8.71
CA GLN A 55 10.96 10.58 -8.00
C GLN A 55 11.67 11.75 -7.31
N ARG A 56 12.96 11.61 -6.99
CA ARG A 56 13.77 12.73 -6.46
C ARG A 56 14.07 13.79 -7.53
N THR A 57 14.25 13.37 -8.78
CA THR A 57 14.50 14.27 -9.92
C THR A 57 13.19 14.78 -10.50
N TRP A 58 12.18 13.91 -10.56
CA TRP A 58 10.87 14.14 -11.17
C TRP A 58 9.80 13.99 -10.07
N PRO A 59 9.54 15.02 -9.26
CA PRO A 59 8.64 14.91 -8.11
C PRO A 59 7.17 14.66 -8.48
N HIS A 60 6.80 14.89 -9.75
CA HIS A 60 5.49 14.55 -10.30
C HIS A 60 5.38 13.09 -10.77
N LEU A 61 6.46 12.30 -10.70
CA LEU A 61 6.38 10.83 -10.78
C LEU A 61 5.83 10.32 -9.44
N MET A 62 4.52 10.15 -9.39
CA MET A 62 3.80 9.82 -8.16
C MET A 62 3.88 8.34 -7.80
N SER A 63 3.94 7.47 -8.81
CA SER A 63 4.07 6.03 -8.57
C SER A 63 4.58 5.27 -9.79
N VAL A 64 4.94 4.02 -9.55
CA VAL A 64 5.41 3.06 -10.56
C VAL A 64 4.84 1.69 -10.20
N GLU A 65 4.43 0.87 -11.16
CA GLU A 65 4.11 -0.54 -10.93
C GLU A 65 5.39 -1.33 -10.64
N GLY A 66 6.10 -1.78 -11.68
CA GLY A 66 7.32 -2.56 -11.57
C GLY A 66 7.19 -3.78 -10.64
N VAL A 67 5.99 -4.37 -10.56
CA VAL A 67 5.62 -5.42 -9.62
C VAL A 67 4.52 -6.29 -10.22
N ARG A 68 4.32 -7.51 -9.70
CA ARG A 68 3.07 -8.25 -9.90
C ARG A 68 2.01 -7.64 -8.98
N GLY A 69 1.22 -6.70 -9.50
CA GLY A 69 0.22 -5.95 -8.73
C GLY A 69 -1.10 -6.70 -8.52
N GLY A 70 -2.07 -6.02 -7.93
CA GLY A 70 -3.41 -6.55 -7.63
C GLY A 70 -4.20 -7.01 -8.87
N GLU A 71 -3.86 -6.51 -10.07
CA GLU A 71 -4.43 -7.02 -11.33
C GLU A 71 -4.23 -8.53 -11.53
N GLN A 72 -3.20 -9.11 -10.90
CA GLN A 72 -2.89 -10.52 -11.05
C GLN A 72 -3.93 -11.43 -10.39
N TYR A 73 -4.74 -10.92 -9.43
CA TYR A 73 -5.93 -11.63 -8.93
C TYR A 73 -6.99 -11.87 -10.02
N ALA A 74 -6.94 -11.11 -11.11
CA ALA A 74 -7.78 -11.33 -12.29
C ALA A 74 -7.05 -12.07 -13.43
N PHE A 75 -5.72 -11.97 -13.52
CA PHE A 75 -4.97 -12.44 -14.70
C PHE A 75 -4.27 -13.79 -14.51
N ALA A 76 -3.96 -14.18 -13.28
CA ALA A 76 -3.11 -15.33 -13.00
C ALA A 76 -3.76 -16.28 -11.97
N PRO A 77 -4.13 -17.52 -12.36
CA PRO A 77 -4.85 -18.46 -11.49
C PRO A 77 -4.05 -18.86 -10.26
N GLU A 78 -2.72 -18.84 -10.32
CA GLU A 78 -1.84 -19.13 -9.19
C GLU A 78 -1.62 -17.93 -8.27
N PHE A 79 -1.97 -16.72 -8.71
CA PHE A 79 -1.65 -15.51 -7.96
C PHE A 79 -2.24 -15.48 -6.55
N PRO A 80 -3.50 -15.88 -6.29
CA PRO A 80 -4.05 -15.86 -4.94
C PRO A 80 -3.21 -16.61 -3.90
N GLU A 81 -2.66 -17.77 -4.25
CA GLU A 81 -1.77 -18.53 -3.37
C GLU A 81 -0.42 -17.83 -3.22
N THR A 82 0.14 -17.33 -4.33
CA THR A 82 1.44 -16.66 -4.28
C THR A 82 1.41 -15.28 -3.62
N ALA A 83 0.26 -14.61 -3.62
CA ALA A 83 0.07 -13.28 -3.05
C ALA A 83 0.35 -13.28 -1.54
N ILE A 84 0.03 -14.38 -0.86
CA ILE A 84 0.21 -14.58 0.59
C ILE A 84 1.65 -14.28 1.01
N TRP A 85 2.65 -14.86 0.34
CA TRP A 85 4.06 -14.54 0.61
C TRP A 85 4.56 -13.33 -0.19
N HIS A 86 4.04 -13.10 -1.40
CA HIS A 86 4.47 -11.99 -2.25
C HIS A 86 4.30 -10.68 -1.50
N ASN A 87 3.14 -10.48 -0.87
CA ASN A 87 2.83 -9.25 -0.18
C ASN A 87 3.81 -8.93 0.96
N THR A 88 4.26 -9.94 1.67
CA THR A 88 5.23 -9.76 2.78
C THR A 88 6.66 -9.54 2.29
N ILE A 89 6.99 -9.82 1.02
CA ILE A 89 8.33 -9.63 0.44
C ILE A 89 8.51 -8.22 -0.14
N LEU A 90 7.45 -7.65 -0.72
CA LEU A 90 7.49 -6.35 -1.40
C LEU A 90 8.02 -5.18 -0.56
N PRO A 91 7.73 -5.07 0.76
CA PRO A 91 8.23 -3.97 1.60
C PRO A 91 9.75 -3.94 1.71
N TYR A 92 10.41 -5.10 1.54
CA TYR A 92 11.85 -5.26 1.69
C TYR A 92 12.61 -5.28 0.35
N THR A 93 11.88 -5.30 -0.76
CA THR A 93 12.47 -5.48 -2.09
C THR A 93 12.02 -4.38 -3.05
N ARG A 94 10.76 -4.42 -3.50
CA ARG A 94 10.25 -3.51 -4.52
C ARG A 94 9.86 -2.15 -3.96
N ASN A 95 9.18 -2.07 -2.82
CA ASN A 95 8.64 -0.79 -2.34
C ASN A 95 9.67 0.04 -1.56
N VAL A 96 10.71 -0.58 -1.01
CA VAL A 96 11.81 0.16 -0.35
C VAL A 96 12.61 1.04 -1.32
N ILE A 97 12.66 0.69 -2.61
CA ILE A 97 13.41 1.45 -3.62
C ILE A 97 12.58 2.57 -4.29
N GLY A 98 11.28 2.67 -3.98
CA GLY A 98 10.42 3.75 -4.47
C GLY A 98 8.92 3.38 -4.47
N PRO A 99 8.07 4.35 -4.84
CA PRO A 99 6.62 4.19 -4.78
C PRO A 99 6.14 3.04 -5.65
N MET A 100 5.07 2.38 -5.20
CA MET A 100 4.56 1.15 -5.79
C MET A 100 3.03 1.23 -5.94
N ASP A 101 2.58 1.39 -7.18
CA ASP A 101 1.15 1.31 -7.52
C ASP A 101 0.72 -0.16 -7.60
N TYR A 102 0.68 -0.81 -6.44
CA TYR A 102 0.25 -2.20 -6.29
C TYR A 102 -1.25 -2.38 -6.54
N THR A 103 -2.02 -1.30 -6.45
CA THR A 103 -3.48 -1.28 -6.47
C THR A 103 -4.11 -2.15 -5.35
N PRO A 104 -3.89 -1.80 -4.06
CA PRO A 104 -4.31 -2.62 -2.91
C PRO A 104 -5.81 -2.49 -2.61
N VAL A 105 -6.24 -3.12 -1.50
CA VAL A 105 -7.62 -3.07 -1.00
C VAL A 105 -8.60 -3.69 -2.00
N THR A 106 -8.18 -4.83 -2.57
CA THR A 106 -9.04 -5.73 -3.36
C THR A 106 -9.50 -6.83 -2.40
N ILE A 107 -10.75 -6.81 -2.00
CA ILE A 107 -11.31 -7.67 -0.94
C ILE A 107 -12.21 -8.75 -1.54
N SER A 108 -12.94 -8.41 -2.60
CA SER A 108 -13.82 -9.33 -3.31
C SER A 108 -13.05 -10.22 -4.26
N ASP A 109 -13.54 -11.46 -4.40
CA ASP A 109 -13.09 -12.37 -5.46
C ASP A 109 -13.16 -11.66 -6.83
N GLN A 110 -12.07 -11.74 -7.58
CA GLN A 110 -12.00 -11.23 -8.95
C GLN A 110 -12.32 -12.35 -9.93
N LEU A 111 -11.44 -12.63 -10.91
CA LEU A 111 -11.55 -13.86 -11.69
C LEU A 111 -11.21 -15.10 -10.85
N TYR A 112 -10.32 -14.92 -9.86
CA TYR A 112 -9.90 -15.96 -8.93
C TYR A 112 -10.21 -15.54 -7.48
N PRO A 113 -10.34 -16.52 -6.56
CA PRO A 113 -10.66 -16.24 -5.16
C PRO A 113 -9.61 -15.36 -4.48
N HIS A 114 -10.04 -14.54 -3.54
CA HIS A 114 -9.15 -13.74 -2.70
C HIS A 114 -8.82 -14.50 -1.40
N LEU A 115 -7.55 -14.89 -1.22
CA LEU A 115 -7.14 -15.76 -0.10
C LEU A 115 -6.55 -15.00 1.10
N THR A 116 -6.13 -13.75 0.90
CA THR A 116 -5.73 -12.85 1.99
C THR A 116 -6.98 -12.26 2.65
N SER A 117 -6.89 -11.95 3.94
CA SER A 117 -8.04 -11.45 4.67
C SER A 117 -8.40 -10.01 4.29
N THR A 118 -9.60 -9.57 4.66
CA THR A 118 -9.99 -8.15 4.48
C THR A 118 -9.06 -7.20 5.25
N ALA A 119 -8.62 -7.59 6.45
CA ALA A 119 -7.70 -6.75 7.24
C ALA A 119 -6.31 -6.69 6.60
N HIS A 120 -5.83 -7.77 6.00
CA HIS A 120 -4.60 -7.80 5.21
C HIS A 120 -4.68 -6.78 4.07
N GLU A 121 -5.76 -6.80 3.29
CA GLU A 121 -5.93 -5.93 2.14
C GLU A 121 -6.06 -4.45 2.51
N ILE A 122 -6.76 -4.14 3.60
CA ILE A 122 -6.78 -2.78 4.16
C ILE A 122 -5.37 -2.35 4.61
N ALA A 123 -4.62 -3.25 5.24
CA ALA A 123 -3.26 -2.96 5.70
C ALA A 123 -2.30 -2.66 4.52
N LEU A 124 -2.43 -3.35 3.38
CA LEU A 124 -1.62 -3.06 2.18
C LEU A 124 -1.75 -1.58 1.73
N GLY A 125 -2.93 -0.99 1.90
CA GLY A 125 -3.21 0.42 1.57
C GLY A 125 -2.43 1.44 2.39
N LEU A 126 -1.84 1.04 3.52
CA LEU A 126 -1.00 1.88 4.40
C LEU A 126 0.44 1.39 4.46
N LEU A 127 0.64 0.09 4.25
CA LEU A 127 1.94 -0.58 4.28
C LEU A 127 2.75 -0.30 3.01
N TYR A 128 2.11 -0.28 1.83
CA TYR A 128 2.78 0.09 0.59
C TYR A 128 2.78 1.61 0.40
N GLU A 129 3.96 2.18 0.13
CA GLU A 129 4.10 3.60 -0.22
C GLU A 129 3.78 3.81 -1.69
N SER A 130 2.92 4.78 -1.96
CA SER A 130 2.63 5.30 -3.29
C SER A 130 2.16 6.74 -3.15
N GLY A 131 2.66 7.64 -4.00
CA GLY A 131 2.21 9.03 -4.00
C GLY A 131 0.76 9.22 -4.49
N VAL A 132 0.18 8.20 -5.12
CA VAL A 132 -1.26 8.06 -5.40
C VAL A 132 -1.66 6.61 -5.14
N GLN A 133 -2.64 6.38 -4.26
CA GLN A 133 -3.14 5.04 -3.97
C GLN A 133 -4.41 4.75 -4.76
N HIS A 134 -4.37 3.75 -5.65
CA HIS A 134 -5.56 3.24 -6.33
C HIS A 134 -6.13 2.05 -5.56
N TYR A 135 -7.25 2.23 -4.88
CA TYR A 135 -8.00 1.10 -4.32
C TYR A 135 -8.80 0.42 -5.45
N ALA A 136 -8.63 -0.88 -5.62
CA ALA A 136 -8.95 -1.58 -6.87
C ALA A 136 -10.16 -2.52 -6.85
N ASP A 137 -11.08 -2.32 -5.91
CA ASP A 137 -12.31 -3.10 -5.81
C ASP A 137 -13.54 -2.33 -6.31
N SER A 138 -14.64 -3.05 -6.43
CA SER A 138 -15.99 -2.56 -6.69
C SER A 138 -16.51 -1.67 -5.56
N ILE A 139 -17.44 -0.78 -5.92
CA ILE A 139 -18.13 0.08 -4.94
C ILE A 139 -18.93 -0.77 -3.96
N GLU A 140 -19.49 -1.89 -4.42
CA GLU A 140 -20.24 -2.85 -3.62
C GLU A 140 -19.38 -3.48 -2.53
N ALA A 141 -18.15 -3.88 -2.86
CA ALA A 141 -17.19 -4.39 -1.88
C ALA A 141 -16.84 -3.33 -0.84
N TYR A 142 -16.61 -2.08 -1.24
CA TYR A 142 -16.35 -1.02 -0.26
C TYR A 142 -17.57 -0.70 0.62
N ARG A 143 -18.78 -0.81 0.09
CA ARG A 143 -20.01 -0.59 0.87
C ARG A 143 -20.36 -1.72 1.82
N SER A 144 -19.78 -2.91 1.64
CA SER A 144 -19.96 -4.03 2.57
C SER A 144 -19.06 -3.93 3.80
N LEU A 145 -18.00 -3.10 3.74
CA LEU A 145 -17.13 -2.84 4.88
C LEU A 145 -17.85 -2.07 5.99
N PRO A 146 -17.47 -2.29 7.27
CA PRO A 146 -17.92 -1.44 8.36
C PRO A 146 -17.57 0.03 8.12
N ASP A 147 -18.47 0.95 8.48
CA ASP A 147 -18.28 2.41 8.30
C ASP A 147 -16.96 2.93 8.89
N ARG A 148 -16.50 2.33 9.99
CA ARG A 148 -15.21 2.67 10.63
C ARG A 148 -14.01 2.32 9.74
N ALA A 149 -14.03 1.18 9.06
CA ALA A 149 -13.00 0.76 8.11
C ALA A 149 -13.02 1.63 6.84
N ILE A 150 -14.21 1.95 6.32
CA ILE A 150 -14.36 2.92 5.22
C ILE A 150 -13.81 4.29 5.64
N GLY A 151 -14.09 4.71 6.87
CA GLY A 151 -13.59 5.96 7.44
C GLY A 151 -12.07 5.99 7.52
N LEU A 152 -11.42 4.88 7.88
CA LEU A 152 -9.97 4.73 7.86
C LEU A 152 -9.41 4.93 6.45
N LEU A 153 -9.93 4.20 5.45
CA LEU A 153 -9.49 4.30 4.05
C LEU A 153 -9.67 5.72 3.48
N LYS A 154 -10.75 6.42 3.83
CA LYS A 154 -10.98 7.82 3.43
C LYS A 154 -9.99 8.81 4.03
N ARG A 155 -9.39 8.47 5.19
CA ARG A 155 -8.42 9.32 5.90
C ARG A 155 -6.98 8.89 5.68
N ALA A 156 -6.75 7.72 5.06
CA ALA A 156 -5.43 7.20 4.77
C ALA A 156 -4.66 8.23 3.92
N PRO A 157 -3.49 8.70 4.40
CA PRO A 157 -2.70 9.66 3.66
C PRO A 157 -1.91 8.95 2.54
N ALA A 158 -1.59 9.68 1.48
CA ALA A 158 -0.70 9.22 0.41
C ALA A 158 0.76 9.67 0.60
N ALA A 159 1.02 10.50 1.61
CA ALA A 159 2.35 11.04 1.91
C ALA A 159 2.66 10.89 3.40
N TRP A 160 3.93 10.67 3.71
CA TRP A 160 4.38 10.31 5.04
C TRP A 160 5.53 11.21 5.46
N ASP A 161 5.45 11.78 6.66
CA ASP A 161 6.55 12.54 7.27
C ASP A 161 7.66 11.59 7.75
N GLU A 162 7.27 10.38 8.12
CA GLU A 162 8.14 9.42 8.77
C GLU A 162 7.68 8.00 8.52
N THR A 163 8.64 7.08 8.34
CA THR A 163 8.41 5.64 8.25
C THR A 163 9.40 4.93 9.17
N ARG A 164 8.89 4.00 9.97
CA ARG A 164 9.68 3.14 10.86
C ARG A 164 9.36 1.69 10.58
N HIS A 165 10.40 0.90 10.39
CA HIS A 165 10.28 -0.55 10.44
C HIS A 165 10.02 -0.96 11.90
N VAL A 166 8.95 -1.73 12.13
CA VAL A 166 8.58 -2.21 13.47
C VAL A 166 9.08 -3.64 13.65
N ASP A 167 8.64 -4.54 12.78
CA ASP A 167 9.05 -5.94 12.78
C ASP A 167 8.81 -6.57 11.40
N GLY A 168 9.50 -7.65 11.11
CA GLY A 168 9.18 -8.49 9.97
C GLY A 168 10.34 -9.25 9.36
N PHE A 169 9.96 -10.23 8.54
CA PHE A 169 10.87 -11.08 7.80
C PHE A 169 10.27 -11.38 6.42
N PRO A 170 11.01 -11.15 5.31
CA PRO A 170 10.49 -11.34 3.95
C PRO A 170 9.92 -12.76 3.76
N GLY A 171 8.67 -12.85 3.31
CA GLY A 171 7.95 -14.12 3.11
C GLY A 171 7.15 -14.59 4.33
N SER A 172 7.41 -14.04 5.51
CA SER A 172 6.69 -14.36 6.76
C SER A 172 5.70 -13.26 7.13
N HIS A 173 6.18 -12.03 7.41
CA HIS A 173 5.32 -10.92 7.81
C HIS A 173 6.03 -9.57 7.64
N SER A 174 5.26 -8.49 7.69
CA SER A 174 5.80 -7.13 7.72
C SER A 174 4.92 -6.23 8.58
N VAL A 175 5.56 -5.44 9.44
CA VAL A 175 4.93 -4.43 10.27
C VAL A 175 5.70 -3.12 10.14
N ILE A 176 5.01 -2.09 9.67
CA ILE A 176 5.56 -0.75 9.45
C ILE A 176 4.69 0.27 10.14
N ALA A 177 5.32 1.23 10.82
CA ALA A 177 4.68 2.42 11.36
C ALA A 177 4.98 3.63 10.47
N ARG A 178 3.95 4.39 10.11
CA ARG A 178 4.09 5.63 9.34
C ARG A 178 3.38 6.79 9.99
N ARG A 179 3.95 7.98 9.91
CA ARG A 179 3.40 9.22 10.46
C ARG A 179 2.98 10.18 9.35
N ASN A 180 1.82 10.80 9.50
CA ASN A 180 1.39 11.96 8.74
C ASN A 180 0.84 13.02 9.72
N GLY A 181 1.52 14.15 9.84
CA GLY A 181 1.24 15.13 10.88
C GLY A 181 1.36 14.51 12.27
N ALA A 182 0.29 14.57 13.06
CA ALA A 182 0.22 13.96 14.38
C ALA A 182 -0.23 12.48 14.36
N ALA A 183 -0.83 12.03 13.26
CA ALA A 183 -1.41 10.69 13.18
C ALA A 183 -0.34 9.65 12.85
N TRP A 184 -0.38 8.53 13.56
CA TRP A 184 0.43 7.34 13.30
C TRP A 184 -0.45 6.21 12.79
N TYR A 185 0.07 5.45 11.83
CA TYR A 185 -0.56 4.29 11.24
C TYR A 185 0.44 3.14 11.32
N VAL A 186 0.12 2.11 12.10
CA VAL A 186 0.90 0.87 12.13
C VAL A 186 0.13 -0.18 11.36
N ALA A 187 0.69 -0.65 10.25
CA ALA A 187 0.08 -1.67 9.40
C ALA A 187 0.92 -2.94 9.46
N GLY A 188 0.26 -4.07 9.71
CA GLY A 188 0.88 -5.38 9.78
C GLY A 188 0.18 -6.39 8.87
N ILE A 189 0.96 -7.24 8.21
CA ILE A 189 0.46 -8.35 7.39
C ILE A 189 1.25 -9.62 7.65
N ALA A 190 0.61 -10.78 7.54
CA ALA A 190 1.24 -12.09 7.63
C ALA A 190 1.06 -12.91 6.35
N GLY A 191 2.02 -13.80 6.12
CA GLY A 191 2.05 -14.79 5.06
C GLY A 191 1.37 -16.09 5.49
N PRO A 192 1.92 -17.27 5.18
CA PRO A 192 1.19 -18.54 5.34
C PRO A 192 1.08 -19.05 6.78
N GLU A 193 1.71 -18.37 7.74
CA GLU A 193 1.74 -18.79 9.15
C GLU A 193 1.19 -17.68 10.06
N VAL A 194 0.63 -18.08 11.20
CA VAL A 194 0.28 -17.16 12.28
C VAL A 194 1.56 -16.57 12.85
N VAL A 195 1.58 -15.25 13.10
CA VAL A 195 2.74 -14.56 13.65
C VAL A 195 2.35 -13.77 14.90
N GLU A 196 3.17 -13.91 15.94
CA GLU A 196 3.12 -13.07 17.13
C GLU A 196 4.15 -11.95 17.00
N VAL A 197 3.68 -10.71 17.03
CA VAL A 197 4.53 -9.52 16.97
C VAL A 197 4.51 -8.84 18.32
N GLU A 198 5.68 -8.60 18.88
CA GLU A 198 5.84 -7.78 20.08
C GLU A 198 6.66 -6.54 19.74
N PHE A 199 6.13 -5.35 19.99
CA PHE A 199 6.84 -4.11 19.76
C PHE A 199 6.60 -3.07 20.85
N ASP A 200 7.62 -2.26 21.11
CA ASP A 200 7.52 -1.06 21.93
C ASP A 200 7.37 0.16 21.01
N PRO A 201 6.28 0.93 21.10
CA PRO A 201 6.06 2.14 20.32
C PRO A 201 6.85 3.34 20.87
N TRP A 202 8.17 3.16 21.06
CA TRP A 202 9.11 4.18 21.55
C TRP A 202 9.17 5.45 20.69
N TRP A 203 8.59 5.41 19.49
CA TRP A 203 8.43 6.54 18.59
C TRP A 203 7.32 7.51 18.97
N LEU A 204 6.42 7.11 19.85
CA LEU A 204 5.40 7.98 20.39
C LEU A 204 6.01 8.90 21.45
N GLU A 205 5.62 10.17 21.43
CA GLU A 205 6.06 11.15 22.43
C GLU A 205 5.17 11.16 23.68
N GLU A 206 3.91 10.76 23.52
CA GLU A 206 2.88 10.75 24.56
C GLU A 206 1.87 9.63 24.26
N GLU A 207 1.00 9.38 25.23
CA GLU A 207 -0.13 8.46 25.06
C GLU A 207 -1.06 8.94 23.95
N ARG A 208 -1.43 8.02 23.04
CA ARG A 208 -2.29 8.28 21.90
C ARG A 208 -3.49 7.35 21.94
N SER A 209 -4.65 7.84 21.55
CA SER A 209 -5.85 7.03 21.37
C SER A 209 -6.17 6.86 19.90
N GLY A 210 -6.90 5.81 19.57
CA GLY A 210 -7.35 5.60 18.22
C GLY A 210 -8.06 4.27 18.05
N MET A 211 -7.77 3.60 16.96
CA MET A 211 -8.54 2.46 16.49
C MET A 211 -7.63 1.35 15.99
N LEU A 212 -7.92 0.12 16.42
CA LEU A 212 -7.37 -1.09 15.84
C LEU A 212 -8.42 -1.74 14.94
N VAL A 213 -8.06 -1.95 13.67
CA VAL A 213 -8.79 -2.78 12.71
C VAL A 213 -7.97 -4.03 12.48
N ARG A 214 -8.51 -5.21 12.74
CA ARG A 214 -7.81 -6.49 12.56
C ARG A 214 -8.77 -7.58 12.11
N ASP A 215 -8.21 -8.74 11.81
CA ASP A 215 -8.99 -9.96 11.64
C ASP A 215 -9.77 -10.31 12.92
N GLY A 216 -11.07 -10.56 12.75
CA GLY A 216 -11.96 -11.10 13.77
C GLY A 216 -12.46 -12.50 13.41
N ASP A 217 -13.43 -12.97 14.18
CA ASP A 217 -14.00 -14.30 13.99
C ASP A 217 -14.74 -14.42 12.64
N SER A 218 -14.68 -15.62 12.04
CA SER A 218 -15.43 -15.97 10.82
C SER A 218 -15.19 -15.01 9.63
N GLY A 219 -14.00 -14.40 9.54
CA GLY A 219 -13.63 -13.52 8.44
C GLY A 219 -14.19 -12.10 8.53
N ALA A 220 -14.84 -11.75 9.64
CA ALA A 220 -15.25 -10.37 9.91
C ALA A 220 -14.05 -9.51 10.36
N LEU A 221 -14.19 -8.18 10.26
CA LEU A 221 -13.24 -7.25 10.88
C LEU A 221 -13.61 -7.05 12.36
N ASP A 222 -12.63 -7.19 13.25
CA ASP A 222 -12.71 -6.72 14.63
C ASP A 222 -12.16 -5.29 14.69
N ILE A 223 -13.01 -4.35 15.11
CA ILE A 223 -12.68 -2.92 15.16
C ILE A 223 -12.90 -2.40 16.58
N THR A 224 -11.82 -2.04 17.26
CA THR A 224 -11.82 -1.64 18.66
C THR A 224 -11.14 -0.30 18.88
N ASP A 225 -11.58 0.42 19.91
CA ASP A 225 -10.88 1.61 20.38
C ASP A 225 -9.70 1.18 21.27
N VAL A 226 -8.57 1.87 21.11
CA VAL A 226 -7.33 1.53 21.79
C VAL A 226 -6.62 2.78 22.27
N THR A 227 -5.82 2.61 23.32
CA THR A 227 -4.91 3.62 23.83
C THR A 227 -3.52 2.99 23.94
N VAL A 228 -2.51 3.67 23.41
CA VAL A 228 -1.13 3.19 23.33
C VAL A 228 -0.21 4.26 23.90
N ALA A 229 0.59 3.89 24.89
CA ALA A 229 1.57 4.76 25.52
C ALA A 229 2.99 4.42 25.07
N PRO A 230 3.90 5.40 25.00
CA PRO A 230 5.32 5.17 24.73
C PRO A 230 5.90 4.18 25.73
N GLY A 231 6.81 3.29 25.31
CA GLY A 231 7.44 2.32 26.22
C GLY A 231 6.55 1.13 26.59
N THR A 232 5.29 1.09 26.15
CA THR A 232 4.35 0.03 26.51
C THR A 232 4.40 -1.08 25.48
N LEU A 233 4.91 -2.25 25.92
CA LEU A 233 4.98 -3.45 25.09
C LEU A 233 3.60 -3.80 24.53
N THR A 234 3.46 -3.65 23.22
CA THR A 234 2.26 -3.95 22.45
C THR A 234 2.44 -5.31 21.80
N ARG A 235 1.44 -6.19 21.95
CA ARG A 235 1.42 -7.53 21.36
C ARG A 235 0.32 -7.62 20.33
N MET A 236 0.64 -8.10 19.14
CA MET A 236 -0.31 -8.31 18.06
C MET A 236 -0.14 -9.74 17.52
N THR A 237 -1.21 -10.53 17.60
CA THR A 237 -1.31 -11.80 16.87
C THR A 237 -1.89 -11.51 15.50
N ILE A 238 -1.17 -11.87 14.43
CA ILE A 238 -1.65 -11.79 13.05
C ILE A 238 -1.96 -13.21 12.58
N PRO A 239 -3.23 -13.55 12.26
CA PRO A 239 -3.56 -14.85 11.69
C PRO A 239 -2.81 -15.11 10.37
N GLU A 240 -2.75 -16.37 9.94
CA GLU A 240 -2.23 -16.66 8.59
C GLU A 240 -3.01 -15.86 7.54
N ARG A 241 -2.30 -15.30 6.56
CA ARG A 241 -2.85 -14.49 5.45
C ARG A 241 -3.61 -13.25 5.93
N GLY A 242 -3.47 -12.91 7.21
CA GLY A 242 -4.19 -11.86 7.90
C GLY A 242 -3.42 -10.55 7.92
N GLY A 243 -3.99 -9.58 8.63
CA GLY A 243 -3.38 -8.29 8.88
C GLY A 243 -4.09 -7.46 9.93
N PHE A 244 -3.53 -6.29 10.19
CA PHE A 244 -4.12 -5.28 11.04
C PHE A 244 -3.69 -3.87 10.62
N VAL A 245 -4.49 -2.89 11.04
CA VAL A 245 -4.14 -1.47 11.03
C VAL A 245 -4.47 -0.87 12.39
N LEU A 246 -3.46 -0.24 12.99
CA LEU A 246 -3.59 0.58 14.19
C LEU A 246 -3.44 2.05 13.79
N GLU A 247 -4.53 2.81 13.82
CA GLU A 247 -4.55 4.26 13.65
C GLU A 247 -4.48 4.90 15.05
N LEU A 248 -3.51 5.79 15.28
CA LEU A 248 -3.31 6.54 16.52
C LEU A 248 -3.29 8.03 16.23
N ARG A 249 -3.94 8.83 17.09
CA ARG A 249 -4.09 10.29 16.94
C ARG A 249 -3.81 11.01 18.24
#